data_AF-A0A522VLR5-F1
#
_entry.id   AF-A0A522VLR5-F1
#
_cell.length_a   1.000
_cell.length_b   1.000
_cell.length_c   1.000
_cell.angle_alpha   90.00
_cell.angle_beta   90.00
_cell.angle_gamma   90.00
#
_symmetry.space_group_name_H-M   'P 1'
#
loop_
_entity.id
_entity.type
_entity.pdbx_description
1 polymer ?
#
loop_
_entity_poly.entity_id
_entity_poly.type
_entity_poly.pdbx_seq_one_letter_code
_entity_poly.pdbx_strand_id
1 'polypeptide(L)'
;MSATLRIALPGELRLAQLPPLALYVHLPWCVRKCPYCDFNSHERGGELPEREYVDALIADLEGLLPAVWGRRIVSIFIGGGTPSLFSPDAIDRLLSAVRARIAVVPEAEVTLEANPGTAEAGRFRGYRAAGVNRLSLGVQSFDDRMLRALGR
;
A
#
# COMPACT_ATOMS: atom_id res chain seq x y z
N MET A 1 23.12 20.64 11.15
CA MET A 1 22.87 21.36 9.89
C MET A 1 21.47 21.00 9.42
N SER A 2 20.51 21.89 9.65
CA SER A 2 19.07 21.65 9.49
C SER A 2 18.65 21.84 8.03
N ALA A 3 18.21 20.76 7.38
CA ALA A 3 17.62 20.84 6.05
C ALA A 3 16.15 21.30 6.17
N THR A 4 15.95 22.62 6.18
CA THR A 4 14.61 23.21 6.11
C THR A 4 14.16 23.19 4.64
N LEU A 5 13.31 22.24 4.27
CA LEU A 5 12.66 22.22 2.95
C LEU A 5 11.68 23.40 2.88
N ARG A 6 11.98 24.39 2.04
CA ARG A 6 11.13 25.58 1.83
C ARG A 6 10.26 25.37 0.60
N ILE A 7 8.97 25.17 0.80
CA ILE A 7 7.96 25.37 -0.26
C ILE A 7 7.31 26.72 0.02
N ALA A 8 7.72 27.74 -0.75
CA ALA A 8 7.33 29.12 -0.50
C ALA A 8 6.08 29.52 -1.28
N LEU A 9 4.93 29.55 -0.59
CA LEU A 9 3.69 30.20 -1.00
C LEU A 9 3.19 31.07 0.18
N PRO A 10 2.45 32.18 -0.05
CA PRO A 10 1.94 33.03 1.02
C PRO A 10 1.07 32.22 1.99
N GLY A 11 1.38 32.21 3.29
CA GLY A 11 0.79 31.27 4.26
C GLY A 11 1.67 30.06 4.60
N GLU A 12 2.99 30.14 4.39
CA GLU A 12 3.97 29.08 4.64
C GLU A 12 3.79 28.41 6.01
N LEU A 13 3.37 27.13 5.99
CA LEU A 13 3.37 26.28 7.17
C LEU A 13 4.83 25.95 7.54
N ARG A 14 5.37 26.63 8.56
CA ARG A 14 6.71 26.33 9.10
C ARG A 14 6.61 25.29 10.20
N LEU A 15 6.89 24.04 9.85
CA LEU A 15 7.00 22.98 10.83
C LEU A 15 8.37 23.05 11.52
N ALA A 16 8.38 23.14 12.86
CA ALA A 16 9.60 23.07 13.67
C ALA A 16 10.29 21.70 13.55
N GLN A 17 9.53 20.66 13.21
CA GLN A 17 10.00 19.32 12.95
C GLN A 17 9.15 18.69 11.84
N LEU A 18 9.77 17.87 10.99
CA LEU A 18 9.05 17.11 9.98
C LEU A 18 8.03 16.16 10.64
N PRO A 19 6.86 15.94 10.02
CA PRO A 19 5.88 15.00 10.53
C PRO A 19 6.44 13.56 10.56
N PRO A 20 5.80 12.65 11.29
CA PRO A 20 6.08 11.21 11.21
C PRO A 20 6.05 10.73 9.76
N LEU A 21 6.97 9.83 9.40
CA LEU A 21 7.06 9.30 8.04
C LEU A 21 6.14 8.08 7.93
N ALA A 22 5.20 8.13 6.99
CA ALA A 22 4.37 6.99 6.59
C ALA A 22 4.73 6.59 5.16
N LEU A 23 4.63 5.29 4.87
CA LEU A 23 4.85 4.74 3.53
C LEU A 23 3.51 4.31 2.92
N TYR A 24 3.19 4.83 1.74
CA TYR A 24 2.10 4.32 0.92
C TYR A 24 2.70 3.53 -0.24
N VAL A 25 2.18 2.33 -0.49
CA VAL A 25 2.52 1.51 -1.65
C VAL A 25 1.28 1.31 -2.48
N HIS A 26 1.38 1.61 -3.77
CA HIS A 26 0.27 1.49 -4.70
C HIS A 26 0.38 0.19 -5.51
N LEU A 27 -0.64 -0.67 -5.47
CA LEU A 27 -0.79 -1.86 -6.32
C LEU A 27 -2.05 -1.69 -7.20
N PRO A 28 -1.93 -1.39 -8.50
CA PRO A 28 -3.04 -0.87 -9.30
C PRO A 28 -3.94 -1.96 -9.94
N TRP A 29 -3.94 -3.21 -9.49
CA TRP A 29 -4.71 -4.27 -10.14
C TRP A 29 -5.98 -4.66 -9.37
N CYS A 30 -7.07 -4.82 -10.11
CA CYS A 30 -8.35 -5.36 -9.62
C CYS A 30 -8.74 -6.60 -10.42
N VAL A 31 -9.60 -7.46 -9.85
CA VAL A 31 -10.25 -8.54 -10.61
C VAL A 31 -11.17 -7.96 -11.68
N ARG A 32 -11.86 -6.88 -11.34
CA ARG A 32 -12.74 -6.09 -12.19
C ARG A 32 -12.69 -4.65 -11.74
N LYS A 33 -12.69 -3.69 -12.66
CA LYS A 33 -12.80 -2.27 -12.30
C LYS A 33 -14.25 -1.94 -11.95
N CYS A 34 -14.49 -1.41 -10.76
CA CYS A 34 -15.84 -1.01 -10.35
C CYS A 34 -16.29 0.24 -11.14
N PRO A 35 -17.57 0.37 -11.53
CA PRO A 35 -18.05 1.48 -12.35
C PRO A 35 -17.88 2.87 -11.71
N TYR A 36 -17.82 2.92 -10.37
CA TYR A 36 -17.66 4.15 -9.59
C TYR A 36 -16.19 4.45 -9.23
N CYS A 37 -15.26 3.55 -9.55
CA CYS A 37 -13.88 3.64 -9.10
C CYS A 37 -13.09 4.67 -9.94
N ASP A 38 -12.71 5.78 -9.32
CA ASP A 38 -11.83 6.81 -9.89
C ASP A 38 -10.35 6.60 -9.53
N PHE A 39 -10.02 5.59 -8.72
CA PHE A 39 -8.64 5.24 -8.42
C PHE A 39 -7.85 4.86 -9.68
N ASN A 40 -6.54 5.08 -9.61
CA ASN A 40 -5.60 4.53 -10.57
C ASN A 40 -5.58 3.00 -10.42
N SER A 41 -6.49 2.34 -11.14
CA SER A 41 -6.62 0.90 -11.09
C SER A 41 -7.00 0.34 -12.45
N HIS A 42 -6.56 -0.88 -12.70
CA HIS A 42 -6.69 -1.61 -13.95
C HIS A 42 -7.22 -3.01 -13.68
N GLU A 43 -8.08 -3.49 -14.57
CA GLU A 43 -8.48 -4.90 -14.54
C GLU A 43 -7.28 -5.78 -14.88
N ARG A 44 -7.08 -6.87 -14.14
CA ARG A 44 -6.03 -7.83 -14.48
C ARG A 44 -6.38 -8.53 -15.78
N GLY A 45 -5.55 -8.35 -16.80
CA GLY A 45 -5.70 -9.04 -18.10
C GLY A 45 -5.16 -10.47 -18.11
N GLY A 46 -4.70 -11.00 -16.98
CA GLY A 46 -4.03 -12.31 -16.87
C GLY A 46 -3.34 -12.50 -15.52
N GLU A 47 -2.25 -13.26 -15.52
CA GLU A 47 -1.36 -13.36 -14.35
C GLU A 47 -0.75 -11.99 -14.03
N LEU A 48 -0.58 -11.72 -12.74
CA LEU A 48 0.01 -10.48 -12.28
C LEU A 48 1.53 -10.56 -12.42
N PRO A 49 2.19 -9.50 -12.94
CA PRO A 49 3.66 -9.43 -12.98
C PRO A 49 4.21 -9.09 -11.60
N GLU A 50 3.92 -9.93 -10.61
CA GLU A 50 4.19 -9.64 -9.19
C GLU A 50 5.68 -9.37 -8.96
N ARG A 51 6.54 -10.18 -9.58
CA ARG A 51 7.99 -10.08 -9.41
C ARG A 51 8.52 -8.78 -10.00
N GLU A 52 8.20 -8.52 -11.27
CA GLU A 52 8.66 -7.34 -12.00
C GLU A 52 8.14 -6.06 -11.37
N TYR A 53 6.90 -6.07 -10.89
CA TYR A 53 6.33 -4.90 -10.22
C TYR A 53 6.94 -4.66 -8.84
N VAL A 54 7.15 -5.71 -8.04
CA VAL A 54 7.88 -5.57 -6.77
C VAL A 54 9.31 -5.11 -7.00
N ASP A 55 9.99 -5.57 -8.06
CA ASP A 55 11.32 -5.08 -8.44
C ASP A 55 11.31 -3.58 -8.75
N ALA A 56 10.31 -3.13 -9.53
CA ALA A 56 10.14 -1.71 -9.84
C ALA A 56 9.86 -0.87 -8.58
N LEU A 57 9.01 -1.35 -7.66
CA LEU A 57 8.72 -0.66 -6.39
C LEU A 57 9.95 -0.55 -5.49
N ILE A 58 10.80 -1.60 -5.46
CA ILE A 58 12.05 -1.58 -4.71
C ILE A 58 13.03 -0.56 -5.31
N ALA A 59 13.14 -0.52 -6.64
CA ALA A 59 13.98 0.47 -7.32
C ALA A 59 13.48 1.91 -7.09
N ASP A 60 12.17 2.13 -7.11
CA ASP A 60 11.56 3.42 -6.79
C ASP A 60 11.87 3.85 -5.34
N LEU A 61 11.71 2.94 -4.38
CA LEU A 61 12.08 3.17 -2.99
C LEU A 61 13.57 3.54 -2.84
N GLU A 62 14.47 2.87 -3.56
CA GLU A 62 15.90 3.16 -3.56
C GLU A 62 16.21 4.58 -4.04
N GLY A 63 15.50 5.06 -5.07
CA GLY A 63 15.59 6.43 -5.55
C GLY A 63 15.15 7.48 -4.50
N LEU A 64 14.25 7.10 -3.60
CA LEU A 64 13.72 7.97 -2.55
C LEU A 64 14.57 8.01 -1.27
N LEU A 65 15.49 7.07 -1.07
CA LEU A 65 16.28 6.96 0.17
C LEU A 65 17.01 8.26 0.59
N PRO A 66 17.63 9.04 -0.31
CA PRO A 66 18.30 10.28 0.07
C PRO A 66 17.36 11.30 0.72
N ALA A 67 16.06 11.30 0.36
CA ALA A 67 15.09 12.26 0.88
C ALA A 67 14.59 11.90 2.30
N VAL A 68 14.74 10.63 2.70
CA VAL A 68 14.18 10.09 3.96
C VAL A 68 15.25 9.48 4.88
N TRP A 69 16.53 9.65 4.55
CA TRP A 69 17.64 9.06 5.29
C TRP A 69 17.59 9.38 6.79
N GLY A 70 17.77 8.36 7.62
CA GLY A 70 17.72 8.48 9.09
C GLY A 70 16.31 8.65 9.69
N ARG A 71 15.26 8.77 8.87
CA ARG A 71 13.86 8.71 9.33
C ARG A 71 13.45 7.26 9.60
N ARG A 72 12.39 7.11 10.40
CA ARG A 72 11.74 5.82 10.68
C ARG A 72 10.31 5.85 10.18
N ILE A 73 9.87 4.77 9.57
CA ILE A 73 8.48 4.58 9.12
C ILE A 73 7.63 4.21 10.33
N VAL A 74 6.54 4.96 10.54
CA VAL A 74 5.57 4.71 11.63
C VAL A 74 4.34 3.92 11.17
N SER A 75 4.04 3.92 9.87
CA SER A 75 2.97 3.13 9.28
C SER A 75 3.22 2.86 7.80
N ILE A 76 2.70 1.72 7.33
CA ILE A 76 2.73 1.29 5.94
C ILE A 76 1.29 1.02 5.50
N PHE A 77 0.87 1.59 4.39
CA PHE A 77 -0.43 1.31 3.78
C PHE A 77 -0.23 0.82 2.36
N ILE A 78 -0.66 -0.41 2.08
CA ILE A 78 -0.63 -1.02 0.76
C ILE A 78 -2.05 -0.98 0.21
N GLY A 79 -2.27 -0.12 -0.79
CA GLY A 79 -3.58 0.18 -1.36
C GLY A 79 -3.59 0.29 -2.88
N GLY A 80 -4.70 0.74 -3.44
CA GLY A 80 -4.82 1.10 -4.86
C GLY A 80 -5.98 0.39 -5.54
N GLY A 81 -5.69 -0.70 -6.24
CA GLY A 81 -6.71 -1.61 -6.75
C GLY A 81 -7.14 -2.60 -5.66
N THR A 82 -6.68 -3.83 -5.78
CA THR A 82 -6.88 -4.90 -4.80
C THR A 82 -5.53 -5.53 -4.47
N PRO A 83 -4.76 -4.95 -3.54
CA PRO A 83 -3.46 -5.48 -3.10
C PRO A 83 -3.47 -6.94 -2.68
N SER A 84 -4.57 -7.44 -2.12
CA SER A 84 -4.75 -8.87 -1.78
C SER A 84 -4.79 -9.82 -2.98
N LEU A 85 -4.68 -9.32 -4.22
CA LEU A 85 -4.45 -10.17 -5.38
C LEU A 85 -3.01 -10.64 -5.50
N PHE A 86 -2.05 -9.88 -4.95
CA PHE A 86 -0.66 -10.30 -4.88
C PHE A 86 -0.51 -11.48 -3.90
N SER A 87 0.40 -12.40 -4.22
CA SER A 87 0.73 -13.51 -3.33
C SER A 87 1.30 -13.02 -1.98
N PRO A 88 1.11 -13.80 -0.89
CA PRO A 88 1.79 -13.51 0.38
C PRO A 88 3.31 -13.36 0.25
N ASP A 89 3.93 -14.16 -0.61
CA ASP A 89 5.39 -14.14 -0.84
C ASP A 89 5.83 -12.83 -1.51
N ALA A 90 5.05 -12.31 -2.46
CA ALA A 90 5.32 -11.00 -3.07
C ALA A 90 5.19 -9.85 -2.06
N ILE A 91 4.18 -9.91 -1.17
CA ILE A 91 4.02 -8.93 -0.09
C ILE A 91 5.15 -9.03 0.93
N ASP A 92 5.57 -10.24 1.31
CA ASP A 92 6.71 -10.44 2.21
C ASP A 92 8.00 -9.89 1.59
N ARG A 93 8.26 -10.19 0.31
CA ARG A 93 9.41 -9.68 -0.42
C ARG A 93 9.46 -8.15 -0.41
N LEU A 94 8.33 -7.50 -0.69
CA LEU A 94 8.20 -6.05 -0.64
C LEU A 94 8.49 -5.50 0.76
N LEU A 95 7.82 -6.02 1.80
CA LEU A 95 7.98 -5.54 3.16
C LEU A 95 9.38 -5.80 3.72
N SER A 96 9.98 -6.95 3.39
CA SER A 96 11.37 -7.28 3.71
C SER A 96 12.34 -6.31 3.05
N ALA A 97 12.11 -5.95 1.78
CA ALA A 97 12.93 -4.96 1.09
C ALA A 97 12.81 -3.55 1.70
N VAL A 98 11.62 -3.15 2.14
CA VAL A 98 11.40 -1.91 2.90
C VAL A 98 12.19 -1.93 4.20
N ARG A 99 12.02 -2.98 5.03
CA ARG A 99 12.72 -3.13 6.32
C ARG A 99 14.24 -3.16 6.19
N ALA A 100 14.76 -3.68 5.09
CA ALA A 100 16.20 -3.71 4.81
C ALA A 100 16.80 -2.34 4.48
N ARG A 101 15.97 -1.36 4.06
CA ARG A 101 16.43 -0.05 3.56
C ARG A 101 16.06 1.10 4.49
N ILE A 102 14.91 1.03 5.14
CA ILE A 102 14.41 2.06 6.06
C ILE A 102 13.96 1.39 7.36
N ALA A 103 14.37 1.98 8.48
CA ALA A 103 13.94 1.51 9.79
C ALA A 103 12.41 1.65 9.93
N VAL A 104 11.72 0.54 10.18
CA VAL A 104 10.29 0.51 10.51
C VAL A 104 10.17 0.34 12.02
N VAL A 105 9.33 1.15 12.68
CA VAL A 105 9.14 1.00 14.14
C VAL A 105 8.46 -0.34 14.46
N PRO A 106 8.79 -1.01 15.58
CA PRO A 106 8.24 -2.33 15.88
C PRO A 106 6.71 -2.38 15.94
N GLU A 107 6.09 -1.29 16.38
CA GLU A 107 4.64 -1.14 16.53
C GLU A 107 3.96 -0.57 15.29
N ALA A 108 4.68 -0.48 14.16
CA ALA A 108 4.13 0.12 12.94
C ALA A 108 2.86 -0.60 12.50
N GLU A 109 1.82 0.17 12.20
CA GLU A 109 0.65 -0.36 11.51
C GLU A 109 1.04 -0.69 10.07
N VAL A 110 0.80 -1.92 9.65
CA VAL A 110 0.97 -2.38 8.27
C VAL A 110 -0.40 -2.82 7.77
N THR A 111 -1.04 -1.94 6.99
CA THR A 111 -2.35 -2.16 6.40
C THR A 111 -2.24 -2.72 4.99
N LEU A 112 -3.05 -3.73 4.67
CA LEU A 112 -3.29 -4.23 3.32
C LEU A 112 -4.78 -4.08 2.97
N GLU A 113 -5.08 -3.46 1.83
CA GLU A 113 -6.45 -3.47 1.27
C GLU A 113 -6.82 -4.84 0.70
N ALA A 114 -8.02 -5.29 1.04
CA ALA A 114 -8.60 -6.54 0.55
C ALA A 114 -10.10 -6.40 0.31
N ASN A 115 -10.67 -7.32 -0.47
CA ASN A 115 -12.12 -7.43 -0.64
C ASN A 115 -12.66 -8.63 0.14
N PRO A 116 -13.93 -8.57 0.59
CA PRO A 116 -14.59 -9.71 1.22
C PRO A 116 -14.86 -10.79 0.16
N GLY A 117 -13.95 -11.76 0.05
CA GLY A 117 -14.02 -12.88 -0.88
C GLY A 117 -13.33 -14.12 -0.32
N THR A 118 -13.81 -15.32 -0.70
CA THR A 118 -13.28 -16.59 -0.19
C THR A 118 -11.85 -16.87 -0.66
N ALA A 119 -11.45 -16.35 -1.82
CA ALA A 119 -10.11 -16.50 -2.37
C ALA A 119 -9.06 -15.71 -1.56
N GLU A 120 -9.42 -14.51 -1.10
CA GLU A 120 -8.57 -13.63 -0.30
C GLU A 120 -8.41 -14.15 1.14
N ALA A 121 -9.48 -14.70 1.73
CA ALA A 121 -9.49 -15.19 3.10
C ALA A 121 -8.44 -16.30 3.35
N GLY A 122 -8.21 -17.17 2.37
CA GLY A 122 -7.19 -18.22 2.44
C GLY A 122 -5.75 -17.69 2.54
N ARG A 123 -5.52 -16.44 2.11
CA ARG A 123 -4.18 -15.81 2.05
C ARG A 123 -3.85 -14.97 3.28
N PHE A 124 -4.83 -14.65 4.14
CA PHE A 124 -4.64 -13.76 5.28
C PHE A 124 -3.59 -14.25 6.28
N ARG A 125 -3.46 -15.57 6.48
CA ARG A 125 -2.38 -16.14 7.30
C ARG A 125 -0.99 -15.81 6.73
N GLY A 126 -0.84 -15.90 5.42
CA GLY A 126 0.40 -15.55 4.73
C GLY A 126 0.71 -14.06 4.85
N TYR A 127 -0.28 -13.18 4.66
CA TYR A 127 -0.09 -11.74 4.86
C TYR A 127 0.31 -11.41 6.30
N ARG A 128 -0.30 -12.08 7.28
CA ARG A 128 0.08 -11.91 8.68
C ARG A 128 1.53 -12.35 8.93
N ALA A 129 1.96 -13.46 8.32
CA ALA A 129 3.35 -13.92 8.41
C ALA A 129 4.34 -12.93 7.74
N ALA A 130 3.95 -12.28 6.64
CA ALA A 130 4.73 -11.24 5.96
C ALA A 130 4.89 -9.94 6.79
N GLY A 131 4.04 -9.78 7.81
CA GLY A 131 4.04 -8.63 8.72
C GLY A 131 2.84 -7.69 8.59
N VAL A 132 1.85 -8.01 7.77
CA VAL A 132 0.58 -7.27 7.73
C VAL A 132 -0.17 -7.49 9.04
N ASN A 133 -0.54 -6.40 9.73
CA ASN A 133 -1.23 -6.48 11.02
C ASN A 133 -2.60 -5.79 11.04
N ARG A 134 -3.01 -5.15 9.94
CA ARG A 134 -4.34 -4.59 9.74
C ARG A 134 -4.86 -4.86 8.31
N LEU A 135 -6.15 -5.11 8.18
CA LEU A 135 -6.84 -5.22 6.89
C LEU A 135 -7.81 -4.06 6.72
N SER A 136 -7.87 -3.51 5.52
CA SER A 136 -8.91 -2.57 5.10
C SER A 136 -9.82 -3.27 4.10
N LEU A 137 -11.10 -3.48 4.46
CA LEU A 137 -12.03 -4.29 3.67
C LEU A 137 -13.01 -3.42 2.87
N GLY A 138 -12.97 -3.54 1.55
CA GLY A 138 -13.87 -2.84 0.65
C GLY A 138 -15.25 -3.52 0.53
N VAL A 139 -16.08 -3.45 1.57
CA VAL A 139 -17.43 -4.08 1.58
C VAL A 139 -18.45 -3.34 0.71
N GLN A 140 -18.38 -2.00 0.68
CA GLN A 140 -19.30 -1.10 -0.04
C GLN A 140 -20.74 -1.09 0.49
N SER A 141 -21.43 -2.24 0.50
CA SER A 141 -22.80 -2.38 0.99
C SER A 141 -23.06 -3.79 1.50
N PHE A 142 -24.02 -3.92 2.42
CA PHE A 142 -24.58 -5.21 2.84
C PHE A 142 -25.92 -5.53 2.15
N ASP A 143 -26.34 -4.72 1.16
CA ASP A 143 -27.52 -4.95 0.33
C ASP A 143 -27.11 -5.54 -1.02
N ASP A 144 -27.50 -6.78 -1.28
CA ASP A 144 -27.20 -7.49 -2.53
C ASP A 144 -27.72 -6.77 -3.78
N ARG A 145 -28.79 -5.99 -3.68
CA ARG A 145 -29.28 -5.18 -4.82
C ARG A 145 -28.30 -4.08 -5.17
N MET A 146 -27.72 -3.43 -4.16
CA MET A 146 -26.70 -2.41 -4.36
C MET A 146 -25.43 -3.03 -4.91
N LEU A 147 -24.98 -4.16 -4.36
CA LEU A 147 -23.79 -4.87 -4.85
C LEU A 147 -23.92 -5.25 -6.34
N ARG A 148 -25.08 -5.81 -6.74
CA ARG A 148 -25.36 -6.10 -8.15
C ARG A 148 -25.30 -4.86 -9.04
N ALA A 149 -25.83 -3.72 -8.59
CA ALA A 149 -25.74 -2.47 -9.35
C ALA A 149 -24.30 -1.96 -9.51
N LEU A 150 -23.41 -2.29 -8.56
CA LEU A 150 -21.99 -1.98 -8.59
C LEU A 150 -21.14 -3.04 -9.33
N GLY A 151 -21.76 -4.10 -9.84
CA GLY A 151 -21.08 -5.21 -10.52
C GLY A 151 -20.29 -6.12 -9.57
N ARG A 152 -20.76 -6.26 -8.32
CA ARG A 152 -20.18 -7.06 -7.25
C ARG A 152 -21.14 -8.12 -6.75
#